data_AF-A0A139IVP0-F1
#
_entry.id   AF-A0A139IVP0-F1
#
_cell.length_a   1.000
_cell.length_b   1.000
_cell.length_c   1.000
_cell.angle_alpha   90.00
_cell.angle_beta   90.00
_cell.angle_gamma   90.00
#
_symmetry.space_group_name_H-M   'P 1'
#
loop_
_entity.id
_entity.type
_entity.pdbx_description
1 polymer ?
#
loop_
_entity_poly.entity_id
_entity_poly.type
_entity_poly.pdbx_seq_one_letter_code
_entity_poly.pdbx_strand_id
1 'polypeptide(L)'
;MTLIKYALKYERYDLDELCTFIKQRKLGDGTIDSIKRHMSPCASYLPPRPRLKYMACKTLCEADYNTRFRFCDLPGELRNCIYEDLLLLAHHKINCFPKILVTSKAINEDATSVLYKSNCPASSFVMKSPTTTPGCSSLER
;
A
#
# COMPACT_ATOMS: atom_id res chain seq x y z
N MET A 1 -23.96 3.69 -15.32
CA MET A 1 -23.89 4.85 -14.41
C MET A 1 -23.17 4.45 -13.13
N THR A 2 -21.89 4.79 -13.01
CA THR A 2 -20.96 4.37 -11.94
C THR A 2 -20.83 5.43 -10.84
N LEU A 3 -21.95 5.78 -10.18
CA LEU A 3 -21.95 6.74 -9.07
C LEU A 3 -21.90 6.10 -7.67
N ILE A 4 -22.00 4.77 -7.57
CA ILE A 4 -22.31 4.10 -6.29
C ILE A 4 -21.05 3.79 -5.45
N LYS A 5 -19.85 3.69 -6.04
CA LYS A 5 -18.66 3.26 -5.28
C LYS A 5 -18.00 4.35 -4.42
N TYR A 6 -18.18 5.63 -4.75
CA TYR A 6 -17.50 6.73 -4.06
C TYR A 6 -18.32 7.37 -2.95
N ALA A 7 -19.62 7.07 -2.86
CA ALA A 7 -20.50 7.69 -1.86
C ALA A 7 -20.29 7.13 -0.44
N LEU A 8 -20.00 5.83 -0.31
CA LEU A 8 -20.08 5.13 0.99
C LEU A 8 -19.08 5.60 2.05
N LYS A 9 -17.90 6.10 1.65
CA LYS A 9 -16.87 6.50 2.63
C LYS A 9 -17.26 7.75 3.41
N TYR A 10 -17.91 8.71 2.74
CA TYR A 10 -18.19 10.03 3.31
C TYR A 10 -19.68 10.29 3.59
N GLU A 11 -20.57 9.36 3.23
CA GLU A 11 -22.02 9.50 3.38
C GLU A 11 -22.49 9.65 4.83
N ARG A 12 -21.74 9.08 5.78
CA ARG A 12 -22.06 9.12 7.21
C ARG A 12 -21.72 10.45 7.90
N TYR A 13 -20.91 11.30 7.26
CA TYR A 13 -20.44 12.54 7.87
C TYR A 13 -21.37 13.70 7.56
N ASP A 14 -21.42 14.64 8.48
CA ASP A 14 -22.15 15.88 8.32
C ASP A 14 -21.37 16.88 7.46
N LEU A 15 -22.09 17.85 6.90
CA LEU A 15 -21.51 18.82 5.98
C LEU A 15 -20.39 19.64 6.64
N ASP A 16 -20.49 19.90 7.94
CA ASP A 16 -19.48 20.61 8.73
C ASP A 16 -18.21 19.77 8.95
N GLU A 17 -18.36 18.47 9.18
CA GLU A 17 -17.25 17.52 9.29
C GLU A 17 -16.52 17.39 7.94
N LEU A 18 -17.28 17.30 6.84
CA LEU A 18 -16.71 17.26 5.50
C LEU A 18 -15.94 18.55 5.18
N CYS A 19 -16.47 19.72 5.56
CA CYS A 19 -15.74 20.99 5.41
C CYS A 19 -14.44 21.01 6.24
N THR A 20 -14.45 20.39 7.42
CA THR A 20 -13.24 20.24 8.25
C THR A 20 -12.18 19.38 7.57
N PHE A 21 -12.57 18.26 6.96
CA PHE A 21 -11.64 17.41 6.21
C PHE A 21 -11.06 18.11 4.97
N ILE A 22 -11.88 18.86 4.24
CA ILE A 22 -11.42 19.65 3.08
C ILE A 22 -10.37 20.68 3.53
N LYS A 23 -10.60 21.35 4.67
CA LYS A 23 -9.67 22.32 5.25
C LYS A 23 -8.35 21.67 5.70
N GLN A 24 -8.41 20.55 6.41
CA GLN A 24 -7.23 19.81 6.88
C GLN A 24 -6.32 19.40 5.73
N ARG A 25 -6.92 19.03 4.59
CA ARG A 25 -6.19 18.57 3.39
C ARG A 25 -5.78 19.71 2.45
N LYS A 26 -6.05 20.97 2.82
CA LYS A 26 -5.79 22.17 2.00
C LYS A 26 -6.40 22.06 0.60
N LEU A 27 -7.55 21.39 0.49
CA LEU A 27 -8.23 21.12 -0.77
C LEU A 27 -9.08 22.32 -1.16
N GLY A 28 -8.44 23.35 -1.72
CA GLY A 28 -9.08 24.51 -2.35
C GLY A 28 -10.07 25.27 -1.46
N ASP A 29 -9.61 26.37 -0.86
CA ASP A 29 -10.45 27.26 -0.04
C ASP A 29 -11.72 27.73 -0.77
N GLY A 30 -11.66 27.86 -2.11
CA GLY A 30 -12.79 28.19 -2.95
C GLY A 30 -13.97 27.20 -2.88
N THR A 31 -13.72 25.92 -2.59
CA THR A 31 -14.80 24.92 -2.42
C THR A 31 -15.52 25.13 -1.10
N ILE A 32 -14.77 25.38 -0.01
CA ILE A 32 -15.31 25.67 1.31
C ILE A 32 -16.08 26.99 1.28
N ASP A 33 -15.53 28.02 0.62
CA ASP A 33 -16.16 29.33 0.50
C ASP A 33 -17.42 29.27 -0.37
N SER A 34 -17.45 28.41 -1.39
CA SER A 34 -18.66 28.16 -2.17
C SER A 34 -19.72 27.47 -1.31
N ILE A 35 -19.35 26.43 -0.55
CA ILE A 35 -20.27 25.74 0.37
C ILE A 35 -20.82 26.69 1.44
N LYS A 36 -19.97 27.52 2.06
CA LYS A 36 -20.36 28.50 3.08
C LYS A 36 -21.23 29.62 2.52
N ARG A 37 -20.92 30.13 1.32
CA ARG A 37 -21.79 31.11 0.63
C ARG A 37 -23.18 30.54 0.37
N HIS A 38 -23.26 29.24 0.09
CA HIS A 38 -24.51 28.51 -0.02
C HIS A 38 -25.14 28.08 1.32
N MET A 39 -24.56 28.38 2.48
CA MET A 39 -25.21 28.20 3.78
C MET A 39 -25.79 29.51 4.33
N SER A 40 -25.39 30.66 3.77
CA SER A 40 -25.88 31.96 4.18
C SER A 40 -27.36 32.14 3.80
N PRO A 41 -28.22 32.71 4.68
CA PRO A 41 -29.68 32.80 4.46
C PRO A 41 -30.13 33.63 3.24
N CYS A 42 -29.24 34.43 2.63
CA CYS A 42 -29.63 35.44 1.64
C CYS A 42 -29.40 35.05 0.18
N ALA A 43 -28.94 33.83 -0.14
CA ALA A 43 -28.64 33.47 -1.52
C ALA A 43 -29.85 32.79 -2.20
N SER A 44 -30.57 33.56 -3.00
CA SER A 44 -31.76 33.15 -3.80
C SER A 44 -31.49 32.08 -4.87
N TYR A 45 -30.26 31.57 -4.99
CA TYR A 45 -29.82 30.59 -6.00
C TYR A 45 -29.19 29.33 -5.37
N LEU A 46 -29.57 29.00 -4.13
CA LEU A 46 -28.97 27.89 -3.39
C LEU A 46 -29.26 26.51 -4.04
N PRO A 47 -28.23 25.66 -4.21
CA PRO A 47 -28.47 24.25 -4.44
C PRO A 47 -29.00 23.59 -3.14
N PRO A 48 -29.91 22.59 -3.22
CA PRO A 48 -30.41 21.89 -2.02
C PRO A 48 -29.26 21.37 -1.14
N ARG A 49 -29.40 21.37 0.19
CA ARG A 49 -28.41 20.82 1.13
C ARG A 49 -27.80 19.46 0.70
N PRO A 50 -28.57 18.50 0.14
CA PRO A 50 -28.01 17.27 -0.42
C PRO A 50 -26.93 17.47 -1.50
N ARG A 51 -27.03 18.52 -2.32
CA ARG A 51 -26.04 18.85 -3.36
C ARG A 51 -24.73 19.36 -2.77
N LEU A 52 -24.76 20.12 -1.68
CA LEU A 52 -23.53 20.60 -1.01
C LEU A 52 -22.76 19.42 -0.41
N LYS A 53 -23.48 18.50 0.24
CA LYS A 53 -22.90 17.24 0.76
C LYS A 53 -22.29 16.41 -0.37
N TYR A 54 -23.00 16.28 -1.49
CA TYR A 54 -22.45 15.60 -2.67
C TYR A 54 -21.16 16.25 -3.20
N MET A 55 -21.11 17.58 -3.32
CA MET A 55 -19.91 18.30 -3.78
C MET A 55 -18.73 18.07 -2.84
N ALA A 56 -18.95 18.19 -1.53
CA ALA A 56 -17.90 17.96 -0.53
C ALA A 56 -17.39 16.51 -0.57
N CYS A 57 -18.29 15.53 -0.62
CA CYS A 57 -17.93 14.11 -0.78
C CYS A 57 -17.15 13.88 -2.08
N LYS A 58 -17.59 14.48 -3.19
CA LYS A 58 -16.92 14.34 -4.49
C LYS A 58 -15.49 14.88 -4.43
N THR A 59 -15.28 16.08 -3.90
CA THR A 59 -13.95 16.68 -3.74
C THR A 59 -13.03 15.82 -2.86
N LEU A 60 -13.54 15.28 -1.75
CA LEU A 60 -12.76 14.40 -0.89
C LEU A 60 -12.43 13.06 -1.56
N CYS A 61 -13.37 12.48 -2.31
CA CYS A 61 -13.14 11.26 -3.07
C CYS A 61 -12.16 11.46 -4.22
N GLU A 62 -12.23 12.57 -4.93
CA GLU A 62 -11.25 12.93 -5.97
C GLU A 62 -9.86 13.14 -5.37
N ALA A 63 -9.77 13.81 -4.22
CA ALA A 63 -8.52 13.97 -3.51
C ALA A 63 -7.94 12.62 -3.06
N ASP A 64 -8.76 11.76 -2.47
CA ASP A 64 -8.35 10.41 -2.07
C ASP A 64 -7.90 9.58 -3.28
N TYR A 65 -8.63 9.65 -4.39
CA TYR A 65 -8.29 8.94 -5.63
C TYR A 65 -6.95 9.41 -6.21
N ASN A 66 -6.70 10.71 -6.15
CA ASN A 66 -5.45 11.30 -6.61
C ASN A 66 -4.31 11.18 -5.58
N THR A 67 -4.61 10.80 -4.34
CA THR A 67 -3.60 10.53 -3.31
C THR A 67 -2.95 9.18 -3.63
N ARG A 68 -1.97 9.21 -4.55
CA ARG A 68 -1.14 8.05 -4.83
C ARG A 68 -0.20 7.85 -3.66
N PHE A 69 -0.37 6.74 -2.97
CA PHE A 69 0.59 6.28 -1.98
C PHE A 69 1.94 6.03 -2.66
N ARG A 70 2.92 6.86 -2.34
CA ARG A 70 4.29 6.69 -2.83
C ARG A 70 5.00 5.74 -1.91
N PHE A 71 5.07 4.47 -2.30
CA PHE A 71 5.73 3.43 -1.53
C PHE A 71 7.17 3.80 -1.14
N CYS A 72 7.90 4.48 -2.04
CA CYS A 72 9.27 4.93 -1.79
C CYS A 72 9.38 6.09 -0.78
N ASP A 73 8.30 6.80 -0.48
CA ASP A 73 8.29 7.88 0.52
C ASP A 73 8.15 7.31 1.94
N LEU A 74 7.86 6.02 2.09
CA LEU A 74 7.90 5.36 3.38
C LEU A 74 9.34 5.29 3.92
N PRO A 75 9.54 5.39 5.24
CA PRO A 75 10.78 5.01 5.91
C PRO A 75 11.19 3.58 5.54
N GLY A 76 12.50 3.34 5.49
CA GLY A 76 13.06 2.03 5.11
C GLY A 76 12.57 0.89 6.02
N GLU A 77 12.34 1.17 7.29
CA GLU A 77 11.81 0.21 8.27
C GLU A 77 10.41 -0.26 7.87
N LEU A 78 9.53 0.67 7.48
CA LEU A 78 8.17 0.33 7.05
C LEU A 78 8.18 -0.43 5.72
N ARG A 79 9.07 -0.08 4.79
CA ARG A 79 9.23 -0.83 3.55
C ARG A 79 9.70 -2.26 3.81
N ASN A 80 10.66 -2.44 4.72
CA ASN A 80 11.15 -3.75 5.12
C ASN A 80 10.05 -4.62 5.72
N CYS A 81 9.22 -4.09 6.64
CA CYS A 81 8.08 -4.84 7.17
C CYS A 81 7.12 -5.29 6.06
N ILE A 82 6.85 -4.43 5.08
CA ILE A 82 5.99 -4.79 3.94
C ILE A 82 6.65 -5.85 3.07
N TYR A 83 7.97 -5.78 2.84
CA TYR A 83 8.71 -6.82 2.13
C TYR A 83 8.68 -8.14 2.88
N GLU A 84 8.88 -8.13 4.20
CA GLU A 84 8.79 -9.32 5.03
C GLU A 84 7.41 -9.98 4.92
N ASP A 85 6.35 -9.18 5.01
CA ASP A 85 4.97 -9.68 4.94
C ASP A 85 4.57 -10.23 3.56
N LEU A 86 5.12 -9.67 2.48
CA LEU A 86 4.76 -10.02 1.10
C LEU A 86 5.69 -11.06 0.48
N LEU A 87 6.97 -11.05 0.83
CA LEU A 87 8.02 -11.80 0.15
C LEU A 87 8.58 -12.97 0.96
N LEU A 88 8.48 -12.94 2.30
CA LEU A 88 8.96 -14.04 3.12
C LEU A 88 7.88 -15.10 3.32
N LEU A 89 8.31 -16.35 3.23
CA LEU A 89 7.53 -17.51 3.62
C LEU A 89 7.66 -17.71 5.14
N ALA A 90 7.29 -16.68 5.91
CA ALA A 90 7.33 -16.71 7.38
C ALA A 90 5.92 -16.92 7.95
N HIS A 91 5.84 -17.61 9.10
CA HIS A 91 4.61 -17.81 9.89
C HIS A 91 3.41 -18.37 9.12
N HIS A 92 3.51 -19.61 8.64
CA HIS A 92 2.37 -20.38 8.06
C HIS A 92 1.70 -19.78 6.82
N LYS A 93 2.23 -18.70 6.23
CA LYS A 93 1.76 -18.15 4.97
C LYS A 93 2.28 -19.01 3.81
N ILE A 94 1.37 -19.63 3.07
CA ILE A 94 1.67 -20.45 1.87
C ILE A 94 1.96 -19.56 0.64
N ASN A 95 1.60 -18.27 0.71
CA ASN A 95 1.60 -17.37 -0.44
C ASN A 95 2.68 -16.30 -0.32
N CYS A 96 3.51 -16.19 -1.37
CA CYS A 96 4.42 -15.08 -1.63
C CYS A 96 3.85 -14.23 -2.78
N PHE A 97 4.00 -12.91 -2.70
CA PHE A 97 3.49 -11.95 -3.69
C PHE A 97 4.64 -11.21 -4.39
N PRO A 98 5.44 -11.89 -5.23
CA PRO A 98 6.60 -11.30 -5.88
C PRO A 98 6.25 -10.23 -6.93
N LYS A 99 4.95 -10.05 -7.25
CA LYS A 99 4.48 -9.02 -8.18
C LYS A 99 4.91 -7.61 -7.78
N ILE A 100 5.17 -7.36 -6.50
CA ILE A 100 5.71 -6.08 -6.02
C ILE A 100 7.08 -5.75 -6.63
N LEU A 101 7.91 -6.76 -6.92
CA LEU A 101 9.25 -6.59 -7.49
C LEU A 101 9.23 -6.00 -8.92
N VAL A 102 8.12 -6.17 -9.64
CA VAL A 102 7.97 -5.68 -11.02
C VAL A 102 7.52 -4.20 -11.05
N THR A 103 7.10 -3.64 -9.91
CA THR A 103 6.50 -2.30 -9.86
C THR A 103 7.50 -1.17 -10.08
N SER A 104 8.76 -1.34 -9.67
CA SER A 104 9.81 -0.32 -9.81
C SER A 104 11.20 -0.95 -9.65
N LYS A 105 12.21 -0.43 -10.37
CA LYS A 105 13.61 -0.85 -10.21
C LYS A 105 14.13 -0.61 -8.79
N ALA A 106 13.80 0.54 -8.20
CA ALA A 106 14.21 0.88 -6.83
C ALA A 106 13.61 -0.09 -5.80
N ILE A 107 12.33 -0.45 -5.98
CA ILE A 107 11.65 -1.45 -5.13
C ILE A 107 12.29 -2.82 -5.31
N ASN A 108 12.64 -3.20 -6.54
CA ASN A 108 13.28 -4.47 -6.83
C ASN A 108 14.64 -4.59 -6.15
N GLU A 109 15.50 -3.57 -6.28
CA GLU A 109 16.82 -3.54 -5.64
C GLU A 109 16.73 -3.62 -4.11
N ASP A 110 15.85 -2.82 -3.50
CA ASP A 110 15.65 -2.78 -2.03
C ASP A 110 15.11 -4.13 -1.51
N ALA A 111 14.03 -4.64 -2.13
CA ALA A 111 13.34 -5.85 -1.73
C ALA A 111 14.11 -7.15 -1.99
N THR A 112 14.91 -7.19 -3.06
CA THR A 112 15.77 -8.34 -3.39
C THR A 112 16.78 -8.60 -2.28
N SER A 113 17.29 -7.53 -1.66
CA SER A 113 18.20 -7.66 -0.52
C SER A 113 17.53 -8.36 0.67
N VAL A 114 16.26 -8.05 0.96
CA VAL A 114 15.48 -8.66 2.04
C VAL A 114 15.10 -10.10 1.70
N LEU A 115 14.64 -10.34 0.47
CA LEU A 115 14.22 -11.66 -0.02
C LEU A 115 15.35 -12.68 0.10
N TYR A 116 16.54 -12.37 -0.42
CA TYR A 116 17.65 -13.34 -0.44
C TYR A 116 18.44 -13.40 0.86
N LYS A 117 18.50 -12.33 1.66
CA LYS A 117 19.11 -12.43 3.00
C LYS A 117 18.31 -13.33 3.94
N SER A 118 16.98 -13.23 3.89
CA SER A 118 16.11 -13.90 4.87
C SER A 118 15.55 -15.25 4.40
N ASN A 119 15.40 -15.49 3.09
CA ASN A 119 15.02 -16.81 2.56
C ASN A 119 16.23 -17.70 2.22
N CYS A 120 17.46 -17.32 2.56
CA CYS A 120 18.58 -18.25 2.47
C CYS A 120 18.36 -19.37 3.49
N PRO A 121 18.07 -20.63 3.10
CA PRO A 121 18.36 -21.73 3.99
C PRO A 121 19.86 -21.62 4.29
N ALA A 122 20.25 -21.65 5.56
CA ALA A 122 21.63 -21.88 5.93
C ALA A 122 22.01 -23.27 5.40
N SER A 123 22.35 -23.37 4.12
CA SER A 123 22.90 -24.57 3.52
C SER A 123 24.36 -24.63 3.92
N SER A 124 24.60 -25.05 5.16
CA SER A 124 25.80 -25.83 5.42
C SER A 124 25.66 -27.14 4.66
N PHE A 125 25.89 -27.10 3.34
CA PHE A 125 26.11 -28.30 2.54
C PHE A 125 27.47 -28.85 3.00
N VAL A 126 27.44 -29.66 4.06
CA VAL A 126 28.60 -30.45 4.45
C VAL A 126 28.75 -31.50 3.37
N MET A 127 29.57 -31.19 2.37
CA MET A 127 30.07 -32.15 1.41
C MET A 127 30.85 -33.20 2.22
N LYS A 128 30.20 -34.31 2.57
CA LYS A 128 30.90 -35.51 3.04
C LYS A 128 31.80 -35.95 1.90
N SER A 129 33.09 -35.67 2.02
CA SER A 129 34.10 -36.23 1.13
C SER A 129 33.93 -37.76 1.10
N PRO A 130 33.94 -38.40 -0.07
CA PRO A 130 33.94 -39.85 -0.14
C PRO A 130 35.20 -40.34 0.58
N THR A 131 35.02 -41.04 1.70
CA THR A 131 36.08 -41.80 2.35
C THR A 131 36.56 -42.83 1.35
N THR A 132 37.74 -42.57 0.77
CA THR A 132 38.51 -43.51 -0.02
C THR A 132 38.88 -44.68 0.89
N THR A 133 38.18 -45.81 0.74
CA THR A 133 38.61 -47.09 1.29
C THR A 133 39.92 -47.47 0.59
N PRO A 134 41.04 -47.68 1.31
CA PRO A 134 42.26 -48.16 0.69
C PRO A 134 42.10 -49.64 0.32
N GLY A 135 42.61 -49.99 -0.86
CA GLY A 135 42.43 -51.28 -1.51
C GLY A 135 42.87 -52.48 -0.68
N CYS A 136 42.19 -53.60 -0.92
CA CYS A 136 42.67 -54.92 -0.55
C CYS A 136 42.81 -55.74 -1.84
N SER A 137 44.01 -55.69 -2.41
CA SER A 137 44.48 -56.60 -3.45
C SER A 137 45.39 -57.65 -2.81
N SER A 138 44.98 -58.91 -2.83
CA SER A 138 45.79 -60.14 -2.66
C SER A 138 44.91 -61.27 -3.18
N LEU A 139 45.03 -61.78 -4.40
CA LEU A 139 46.08 -62.61 -5.02
C LEU A 139 46.55 -63.81 -4.16
N GLU A 140 46.39 -65.00 -4.76
CA GLU A 140 46.94 -66.34 -4.47
C GLU A 140 46.30 -67.10 -3.28
N ARG A 141 45.82 -68.35 -3.41
CA ARG A 141 46.18 -69.48 -4.29
C ARG A 141 44.95 -70.29 -4.71
#